data_AF-A0A661J6R1-F1
#
_entry.id   AF-A0A661J6R1-F1
#
_cell.length_a   1.000
_cell.length_b   1.000
_cell.length_c   1.000
_cell.angle_alpha   90.00
_cell.angle_beta   90.00
_cell.angle_gamma   90.00
#
_symmetry.space_group_name_H-M   'P 1'
#
loop_
_entity.id
_entity.type
_entity.pdbx_description
1 polymer ?
#
loop_
_entity_poly.entity_id
_entity_poly.type
_entity_poly.pdbx_seq_one_letter_code
_entity_poly.pdbx_strand_id
1 'polypeptide(L)'
;MKIVTVRRITQVFFFLLFIWFCIVTTIGVEWWQLRGWPVNWFLQLDPLVAVATMLSTQSLYRGLLWALVTVVLTILLGRFFCSWVCPFGTLHHFVGYLSRRRKSTSEKIGLNQYHPAQAIKYYLLIFLLTAAASSLLGRLFRIVPDRPKLSMVVAIIGLAGLALLSLLKVVPNPKKAMTILFTLIGLWLGLGLILPAENLIAASLQTGLLDPIPLFHRSINLTLLPLAERLSASQRYYQGSLLIGAVFLTAVFLNLKVPRFYCRFICPLGALFAVLGTFSLWRIGKSADECSQCQLCDTDCEGACQPVDRIR
;
A
#
# COMPACT_ATOMS: atom_id res chain seq x y z
N MET A 1 -0.20 -21.18 -21.46
CA MET A 1 0.98 -20.68 -20.72
C MET A 1 0.86 -21.05 -19.24
N LYS A 2 1.96 -21.43 -18.57
CA LYS A 2 1.95 -21.64 -17.10
C LYS A 2 1.68 -20.31 -16.39
N ILE A 3 0.79 -20.29 -15.40
CA ILE A 3 0.40 -19.07 -14.65
C ILE A 3 1.60 -18.33 -14.03
N VAL A 4 2.62 -19.09 -13.61
CA VAL A 4 3.87 -18.55 -13.06
C VAL A 4 4.64 -17.73 -14.09
N THR A 5 4.65 -18.16 -15.35
CA THR A 5 5.33 -17.46 -16.45
C THR A 5 4.64 -16.13 -16.74
N VAL A 6 3.31 -16.14 -16.85
CA VAL A 6 2.52 -14.92 -17.08
C VAL A 6 2.78 -13.92 -15.95
N ARG A 7 2.70 -14.36 -14.69
CA ARG A 7 2.99 -13.51 -13.53
C ARG A 7 4.38 -12.88 -13.60
N ARG A 8 5.43 -13.65 -13.94
CA ARG A 8 6.80 -13.12 -14.05
C ARG A 8 6.94 -12.11 -15.19
N ILE A 9 6.35 -12.39 -16.35
CA ILE A 9 6.35 -11.47 -17.50
C ILE A 9 5.69 -10.15 -17.10
N THR A 10 4.49 -10.21 -16.50
CA THR A 10 3.75 -9.02 -16.06
C THR A 10 4.52 -8.23 -15.00
N GLN A 11 5.12 -8.91 -14.00
CA GLN A 11 5.94 -8.27 -12.96
C GLN A 11 7.15 -7.53 -13.53
N VAL A 12 7.88 -8.16 -14.46
CA VAL A 12 9.04 -7.55 -15.12
C VAL A 12 8.61 -6.37 -15.99
N PHE A 13 7.54 -6.54 -16.76
CA PHE A 13 6.99 -5.48 -17.61
C PHE A 13 6.63 -4.23 -16.80
N PHE A 14 5.83 -4.35 -15.74
CA PHE A 14 5.44 -3.20 -14.93
C PHE A 14 6.60 -2.60 -14.14
N PHE A 15 7.57 -3.41 -13.71
CA PHE A 15 8.78 -2.91 -13.05
C PHE A 15 9.66 -2.08 -14.00
N LEU A 16 9.90 -2.57 -15.22
CA LEU A 16 10.64 -1.83 -16.25
C LEU A 16 9.89 -0.56 -16.67
N LEU A 17 8.56 -0.66 -16.86
CA LEU A 17 7.71 0.49 -17.18
C LEU A 17 7.78 1.56 -16.09
N PHE A 18 7.76 1.16 -14.81
CA PHE A 18 7.88 2.09 -13.70
C PHE A 18 9.25 2.78 -13.65
N ILE A 19 10.34 2.03 -13.81
CA ILE A 19 11.69 2.63 -13.88
C ILE A 19 11.80 3.61 -15.06
N TRP A 20 11.29 3.21 -16.23
CA TRP A 20 11.24 4.07 -17.40
C TRP A 20 10.51 5.39 -17.09
N PHE A 21 9.36 5.35 -16.42
CA PHE A 21 8.64 6.56 -16.03
C PHE A 21 9.40 7.44 -15.03
N CYS A 22 10.12 6.86 -14.07
CA CYS A 22 10.98 7.64 -13.16
C CYS A 22 12.09 8.37 -13.93
N ILE A 23 12.72 7.69 -14.89
CA ILE A 23 13.80 8.26 -15.73
C ILE A 23 13.25 9.39 -16.61
N VAL A 24 12.16 9.14 -17.34
CA VAL A 24 11.54 10.12 -18.25
C VAL A 24 11.08 11.37 -17.51
N THR A 25 10.56 11.22 -16.28
CA THR A 25 10.12 12.36 -15.46
C THR A 25 11.29 13.23 -15.00
N THR A 26 12.50 12.67 -14.90
CA THR A 26 13.67 13.37 -14.35
C THR A 26 14.55 14.00 -15.44
N ILE A 27 14.80 13.29 -16.55
CA ILE A 27 15.69 13.73 -17.66
C ILE A 27 14.91 14.55 -18.71
N GLY A 28 13.88 15.24 -18.24
CA GLY A 28 12.74 15.72 -19.01
C GLY A 28 12.90 17.05 -19.77
N VAL A 29 13.79 17.20 -20.76
CA VAL A 29 13.98 18.49 -21.50
C VAL A 29 13.26 18.59 -22.87
N GLU A 30 12.83 17.48 -23.49
CA GLU A 30 12.36 17.39 -24.89
C GLU A 30 10.82 17.25 -25.05
N TRP A 31 10.28 17.66 -26.20
CA TRP A 31 8.83 17.80 -26.47
C TRP A 31 8.05 16.48 -26.52
N TRP A 32 8.72 15.33 -26.69
CA TRP A 32 8.10 13.99 -26.55
C TRP A 32 7.86 13.56 -25.10
N GLN A 33 8.27 14.36 -24.12
CA GLN A 33 8.09 14.09 -22.70
C GLN A 33 6.84 14.82 -22.18
N LEU A 34 5.72 14.10 -22.08
CA LEU A 34 4.55 14.52 -21.31
C LEU A 34 4.98 14.84 -19.87
N ARG A 35 5.21 16.13 -19.57
CA ARG A 35 5.58 16.61 -18.23
C ARG A 35 4.64 16.05 -17.16
N GLY A 36 5.18 15.27 -16.22
CA GLY A 36 4.49 14.80 -15.01
C GLY A 36 3.35 13.78 -15.18
N TRP A 37 2.87 13.51 -16.40
CA TRP A 37 1.74 12.61 -16.66
C TRP A 37 2.03 11.09 -16.48
N PRO A 38 3.25 10.54 -16.71
CA PRO A 38 3.45 9.09 -16.70
C PRO A 38 3.41 8.45 -15.30
N VAL A 39 4.11 9.03 -14.32
CA VAL A 39 4.16 8.46 -12.95
C VAL A 39 2.84 8.68 -12.22
N ASN A 40 2.18 9.82 -12.47
CA ASN A 40 0.90 10.16 -11.84
C ASN A 40 -0.17 9.10 -12.13
N TRP A 41 -0.10 8.40 -13.25
CA TRP A 41 -1.01 7.29 -13.53
C TRP A 41 -0.83 6.12 -12.55
N PHE A 42 0.41 5.69 -12.28
CA PHE A 42 0.69 4.66 -11.27
C PHE A 42 0.30 5.09 -9.86
N LEU A 43 0.48 6.38 -9.53
CA LEU A 43 0.06 6.95 -8.25
C LEU A 43 -1.46 7.01 -8.13
N GLN A 44 -2.19 7.29 -9.21
CA GLN A 44 -3.66 7.33 -9.23
C GLN A 44 -4.30 5.93 -9.15
N LEU A 45 -3.58 4.87 -9.53
CA LEU A 45 -4.00 3.50 -9.30
C LEU A 45 -3.95 3.11 -7.81
N ASP A 46 -3.22 3.85 -6.98
CA ASP A 46 -3.14 3.57 -5.55
C ASP A 46 -4.37 4.20 -4.83
N PRO A 47 -5.30 3.39 -4.29
CA PRO A 47 -6.47 3.90 -3.59
C PRO A 47 -6.12 4.71 -2.34
N LEU A 48 -4.98 4.47 -1.68
CA LEU A 48 -4.58 5.24 -0.50
C LEU A 48 -4.08 6.63 -0.90
N VAL A 49 -3.34 6.73 -2.02
CA VAL A 49 -2.97 8.00 -2.63
C VAL A 49 -4.20 8.76 -3.12
N ALA A 50 -5.22 8.06 -3.65
CA ALA A 50 -6.48 8.69 -4.03
C ALA A 50 -7.22 9.29 -2.81
N VAL A 51 -7.25 8.57 -1.67
CA VAL A 51 -7.78 9.11 -0.41
C VAL A 51 -6.98 10.33 0.05
N ALA A 52 -5.64 10.27 0.06
CA ALA A 52 -4.81 11.41 0.42
C ALA A 52 -5.00 12.62 -0.50
N THR A 53 -5.13 12.38 -1.80
CA THR A 53 -5.40 13.42 -2.80
C THR A 53 -6.78 14.03 -2.58
N MET A 54 -7.79 13.21 -2.26
CA MET A 54 -9.13 13.71 -1.93
C MET A 54 -9.12 14.59 -0.68
N LEU A 55 -8.35 14.24 0.36
CA LEU A 55 -8.18 15.07 1.56
C LEU A 55 -7.52 16.42 1.24
N SER A 56 -6.51 16.41 0.36
CA SER A 56 -5.76 17.61 -0.02
C SER A 56 -6.55 18.52 -0.97
N THR A 57 -7.15 17.97 -2.01
CA THR A 57 -7.84 18.71 -3.08
C THR A 57 -9.30 19.04 -2.76
N GLN A 58 -9.86 18.44 -1.69
CA GLN A 58 -11.21 18.72 -1.19
C GLN A 58 -12.33 18.47 -2.21
N SER A 59 -12.03 17.74 -3.29
CA SER A 59 -12.96 17.46 -4.38
C SER A 59 -12.74 16.05 -4.93
N LEU A 60 -13.80 15.47 -5.51
CA LEU A 60 -13.70 14.21 -6.25
C LEU A 60 -13.02 14.49 -7.59
N TYR A 61 -11.72 14.23 -7.66
CA TYR A 61 -10.93 14.35 -8.88
C TYR A 61 -11.18 13.15 -9.82
N ARG A 62 -11.08 13.37 -11.14
CA ARG A 62 -11.24 12.32 -12.18
C ARG A 62 -10.31 11.12 -11.99
N GLY A 63 -9.13 11.32 -11.39
CA GLY A 63 -8.17 10.25 -11.08
C GLY A 63 -8.65 9.22 -10.06
N LEU A 64 -9.72 9.51 -9.30
CA LEU A 64 -10.37 8.52 -8.43
C LEU A 64 -10.94 7.33 -9.23
N LEU A 65 -11.25 7.53 -10.52
CA LEU A 65 -11.71 6.45 -11.40
C LEU A 65 -10.66 5.33 -11.50
N TRP A 66 -9.38 5.68 -11.56
CA TRP A 66 -8.30 4.68 -11.63
C TRP A 66 -8.18 3.89 -10.34
N ALA A 67 -8.27 4.55 -9.19
CA ALA A 67 -8.33 3.89 -7.89
C ALA A 67 -9.55 2.95 -7.80
N LEU A 68 -10.72 3.39 -8.28
CA LEU A 68 -11.93 2.56 -8.31
C LEU A 68 -11.73 1.30 -9.16
N VAL A 69 -11.10 1.42 -10.33
CA VAL A 69 -10.76 0.27 -11.18
C VAL A 69 -9.91 -0.73 -10.41
N THR A 70 -8.89 -0.29 -9.68
CA THR A 70 -8.07 -1.23 -8.88
C THR A 70 -8.84 -1.87 -7.74
N VAL A 71 -9.75 -1.14 -7.08
CA VAL A 71 -10.61 -1.68 -6.02
C VAL A 71 -11.55 -2.74 -6.57
N VAL A 72 -12.21 -2.47 -7.69
CA VAL A 72 -13.10 -3.43 -8.37
C VAL A 72 -12.32 -4.68 -8.78
N LEU A 73 -11.17 -4.51 -9.44
CA LEU A 73 -10.31 -5.64 -9.81
C LEU A 73 -9.83 -6.43 -8.59
N THR A 74 -9.59 -5.76 -7.45
CA THR A 74 -9.22 -6.43 -6.19
C THR A 74 -10.38 -7.25 -5.63
N ILE A 75 -11.61 -6.75 -5.73
CA ILE A 75 -12.81 -7.49 -5.30
C ILE A 75 -13.09 -8.67 -6.24
N LEU A 76 -12.71 -8.60 -7.51
CA LEU A 76 -12.87 -9.73 -8.43
C LEU A 76 -11.78 -10.79 -8.24
N LEU A 77 -10.51 -10.37 -8.21
CA LEU A 77 -9.33 -11.24 -8.31
C LEU A 77 -8.52 -11.37 -7.00
N GLY A 78 -8.93 -10.70 -5.93
CA GLY A 78 -8.18 -10.64 -4.67
C GLY A 78 -6.99 -9.68 -4.72
N ARG A 79 -5.89 -10.00 -4.02
CA ARG A 79 -4.69 -9.12 -3.91
C ARG A 79 -3.83 -9.13 -5.19
N PHE A 80 -4.46 -8.96 -6.36
CA PHE A 80 -3.80 -8.99 -7.66
C PHE A 80 -2.75 -7.88 -7.81
N PHE A 81 -3.11 -6.65 -7.43
CA PHE A 81 -2.25 -5.48 -7.64
C PHE A 81 -0.88 -5.60 -6.98
N CYS A 82 -0.82 -5.97 -5.69
CA CYS A 82 0.43 -6.14 -4.95
C CYS A 82 1.35 -7.24 -5.51
N SER A 83 0.80 -8.21 -6.27
CA SER A 83 1.53 -9.37 -6.75
C SER A 83 1.91 -9.28 -8.23
N TRP A 84 1.11 -8.59 -9.06
CA TRP A 84 1.31 -8.55 -10.51
C TRP A 84 1.76 -7.19 -11.03
N VAL A 85 1.33 -6.09 -10.40
CA VAL A 85 1.50 -4.73 -10.92
C VAL A 85 2.46 -3.90 -10.08
N CYS A 86 2.43 -4.06 -8.74
CA CYS A 86 3.19 -3.23 -7.83
C CYS A 86 4.72 -3.43 -8.01
N PRO A 87 5.48 -2.40 -8.41
CA PRO A 87 6.92 -2.52 -8.67
C PRO A 87 7.71 -2.78 -7.39
N PHE A 88 7.26 -2.23 -6.26
CA PHE A 88 7.83 -2.51 -4.94
C PHE A 88 7.63 -3.98 -4.53
N GLY A 89 6.49 -4.58 -4.88
CA GLY A 89 6.24 -6.01 -4.67
C GLY A 89 7.19 -6.88 -5.49
N THR A 90 7.44 -6.52 -6.76
CA THR A 90 8.41 -7.21 -7.62
C THR A 90 9.83 -7.13 -7.07
N LEU A 91 10.24 -5.95 -6.60
CA LEU A 91 11.54 -5.75 -5.95
C LEU A 91 11.70 -6.66 -4.71
N HIS A 92 10.68 -6.70 -3.86
CA HIS A 92 10.69 -7.56 -2.69
C HIS A 92 10.66 -9.05 -3.03
N HIS A 93 9.96 -9.46 -4.09
CA HIS A 93 9.98 -10.83 -4.57
C HIS A 93 11.38 -11.22 -5.08
N PHE A 94 12.05 -10.31 -5.80
CA PHE A 94 13.41 -10.53 -6.30
C PHE A 94 14.43 -10.65 -5.17
N VAL A 95 14.41 -9.74 -4.20
CA VAL A 95 15.32 -9.78 -3.04
C VAL A 95 15.03 -10.99 -2.14
N GLY A 96 13.76 -11.36 -1.98
CA GLY A 96 13.34 -12.56 -1.26
C GLY A 96 13.84 -13.84 -1.94
N TYR A 97 13.73 -13.92 -3.27
CA TYR A 97 14.28 -15.02 -4.06
C TYR A 97 15.81 -15.16 -3.88
N LEU A 98 16.53 -14.04 -3.88
CA LEU A 98 17.99 -14.04 -3.69
C LEU A 98 18.38 -14.55 -2.29
N SER A 99 17.68 -14.14 -1.23
CA SER A 99 17.91 -14.63 0.14
C SER A 99 17.57 -16.12 0.28
N ARG A 100 16.42 -16.55 -0.27
CA ARG A 100 15.93 -17.94 -0.15
C ARG A 100 16.77 -18.96 -0.92
N ARG A 101 17.58 -18.53 -1.90
CA ARG A 101 18.44 -19.43 -2.69
C ARG A 101 19.43 -20.22 -1.83
N ARG A 102 19.86 -19.67 -0.69
CA ARG A 102 20.82 -20.30 0.22
C ARG A 102 20.18 -21.03 1.42
N LYS A 103 18.85 -21.01 1.56
CA LYS A 103 18.14 -21.55 2.72
C LYS A 103 17.59 -22.95 2.48
N SER A 104 17.58 -23.77 3.54
CA SER A 104 16.96 -25.10 3.53
C SER A 104 15.43 -25.01 3.44
N THR A 105 14.77 -26.08 2.98
CA THR A 105 13.30 -26.15 2.85
C THR A 105 12.59 -25.90 4.18
N SER A 106 13.07 -26.49 5.28
CA SER A 106 12.50 -26.27 6.62
C SER A 106 12.59 -24.80 7.07
N GLU A 107 13.72 -24.15 6.80
CA GLU A 107 13.91 -22.73 7.11
C GLU A 107 12.99 -21.83 6.25
N LYS A 108 12.79 -22.18 4.98
CA LYS A 108 11.84 -21.47 4.09
C LYS A 108 10.42 -21.54 4.64
N ILE A 109 9.98 -22.72 5.09
CA ILE A 109 8.65 -22.92 5.67
C ILE A 109 8.52 -22.07 6.94
N GLY A 110 9.49 -22.14 7.86
CA GLY A 110 9.46 -21.37 9.12
C GLY A 110 9.32 -19.86 8.91
N LEU A 111 10.02 -19.30 7.91
CA LEU A 111 9.94 -17.87 7.58
C LEU A 111 8.58 -17.47 6.95
N ASN A 112 7.93 -18.40 6.27
CA ASN A 112 6.64 -18.19 5.61
C ASN A 112 5.44 -18.37 6.55
N GLN A 113 5.62 -18.87 7.78
CA GLN A 113 4.53 -19.02 8.74
C GLN A 113 3.93 -17.68 9.16
N TYR A 114 2.68 -17.68 9.63
CA TYR A 114 2.01 -16.49 10.13
C TYR A 114 2.69 -15.93 11.40
N HIS A 115 2.66 -14.61 11.60
CA HIS A 115 3.24 -13.96 12.79
C HIS A 115 2.27 -12.89 13.32
N PRO A 116 2.05 -12.80 14.64
CA PRO A 116 1.09 -11.86 15.23
C PRO A 116 1.41 -10.38 14.91
N ALA A 117 2.69 -10.05 14.76
CA ALA A 117 3.13 -8.70 14.35
C ALA A 117 2.56 -8.24 12.99
N GLN A 118 2.01 -9.14 12.17
CA GLN A 118 1.29 -8.76 10.95
C GLN A 118 0.03 -7.93 11.22
N ALA A 119 -0.44 -7.84 12.47
CA ALA A 119 -1.51 -6.92 12.86
C ALA A 119 -1.10 -5.45 12.70
N ILE A 120 0.21 -5.13 12.74
CA ILE A 120 0.73 -3.75 12.70
C ILE A 120 0.26 -2.99 11.45
N LYS A 121 0.31 -3.59 10.26
CA LYS A 121 -0.20 -2.95 9.03
C LYS A 121 -1.68 -2.58 9.11
N TYR A 122 -2.49 -3.33 9.85
CA TYR A 122 -3.90 -3.02 10.04
C TYR A 122 -4.07 -1.85 11.02
N TYR A 123 -3.30 -1.81 12.11
CA TYR A 123 -3.28 -0.65 13.01
C TYR A 123 -2.85 0.62 12.29
N LEU A 124 -1.82 0.56 11.44
CA LEU A 124 -1.39 1.68 10.60
C LEU A 124 -2.50 2.12 9.65
N LEU A 125 -3.17 1.19 8.97
CA LEU A 125 -4.29 1.51 8.09
C LEU A 125 -5.46 2.14 8.87
N ILE A 126 -5.85 1.59 10.02
CA ILE A 126 -6.93 2.12 10.87
C ILE A 126 -6.61 3.54 11.30
N PHE A 127 -5.38 3.78 11.74
CA PHE A 127 -4.89 5.10 12.11
C PHE A 127 -5.03 6.08 10.94
N LEU A 128 -4.58 5.71 9.73
CA LEU A 128 -4.69 6.55 8.54
C LEU A 128 -6.15 6.83 8.14
N LEU A 129 -7.01 5.81 8.13
CA LEU A 129 -8.41 5.94 7.73
C LEU A 129 -9.22 6.74 8.75
N THR A 130 -8.97 6.57 10.05
CA THR A 130 -9.66 7.32 11.12
C THR A 130 -9.20 8.78 11.18
N ALA A 131 -7.92 9.06 10.93
CA ALA A 131 -7.41 10.41 10.75
C ALA A 131 -8.00 11.09 9.49
N ALA A 132 -8.09 10.36 8.37
CA ALA A 132 -8.73 10.84 7.15
C ALA A 132 -10.23 11.14 7.38
N ALA A 133 -10.98 10.20 7.97
CA ALA A 133 -12.40 10.36 8.22
C ALA A 133 -12.70 11.50 9.20
N SER A 134 -11.92 11.63 10.28
CA SER A 134 -12.10 12.71 11.27
C SER A 134 -11.78 14.09 10.68
N SER A 135 -10.75 14.19 9.82
CA SER A 135 -10.42 15.47 9.16
C SER A 135 -11.53 15.95 8.22
N LEU A 136 -12.17 15.03 7.47
CA LEU A 136 -13.34 15.36 6.65
C LEU A 136 -14.56 15.70 7.50
N LEU A 137 -14.76 14.98 8.61
CA LEU A 137 -15.85 15.20 9.54
C LEU A 137 -15.75 16.57 10.24
N GLY A 138 -14.56 16.95 10.74
CA GLY A 138 -14.32 18.26 11.34
C GLY A 138 -14.55 19.42 10.37
N ARG A 139 -14.23 19.22 9.08
CA ARG A 139 -14.53 20.20 8.02
C ARG A 139 -16.03 20.30 7.73
N LEU A 140 -16.74 19.16 7.71
CA LEU A 140 -18.19 19.14 7.57
C LEU A 140 -18.89 19.93 8.69
N PHE A 141 -18.34 19.88 9.91
CA PHE A 141 -18.87 20.64 11.05
C PHE A 141 -18.47 22.12 11.07
N ARG A 142 -17.27 22.49 10.60
CA ARG A 142 -16.79 23.88 10.57
C ARG A 142 -17.43 24.72 9.44
N ILE A 143 -17.95 24.10 8.39
CA ILE A 143 -18.57 24.78 7.24
C ILE A 143 -20.11 24.76 7.38
N VAL A 144 -20.69 25.91 7.71
CA VAL A 144 -22.16 26.21 7.73
C VAL A 144 -22.75 26.08 6.30
N PRO A 145 -24.05 25.73 6.12
CA PRO A 145 -24.51 24.71 5.18
C PRO A 145 -24.79 25.27 3.79
N ASP A 146 -23.78 25.32 2.93
CA ASP A 146 -24.02 25.41 1.49
C ASP A 146 -23.95 24.00 0.90
N ARG A 147 -25.08 23.26 1.04
CA ARG A 147 -25.36 21.87 0.65
C ARG A 147 -24.21 20.89 0.98
N PRO A 148 -24.37 19.91 1.91
CA PRO A 148 -23.37 18.86 2.06
C PRO A 148 -23.18 18.21 0.68
N LYS A 149 -22.01 18.41 0.07
CA LYS A 149 -21.71 17.75 -1.21
C LYS A 149 -21.85 16.27 -0.92
N LEU A 150 -22.84 15.62 -1.51
CA LEU A 150 -23.17 14.21 -1.30
C LEU A 150 -21.89 13.34 -1.33
N SER A 151 -20.93 13.73 -2.17
CA SER A 151 -19.59 13.17 -2.26
C SER A 151 -18.79 13.12 -0.95
N MET A 152 -18.82 14.16 -0.11
CA MET A 152 -18.09 14.20 1.15
C MET A 152 -18.72 13.27 2.19
N VAL A 153 -20.06 13.23 2.27
CA VAL A 153 -20.78 12.32 3.17
C VAL A 153 -20.53 10.87 2.77
N VAL A 154 -20.63 10.56 1.47
CA VAL A 154 -20.32 9.22 0.93
C VAL A 154 -18.88 8.82 1.23
N ALA A 155 -17.91 9.73 1.11
CA ALA A 155 -16.52 9.44 1.42
C ALA A 155 -16.26 9.21 2.92
N ILE A 156 -16.88 10.00 3.82
CA ILE A 156 -16.76 9.78 5.27
C ILE A 156 -17.32 8.40 5.65
N ILE A 157 -18.51 8.05 5.15
CA ILE A 157 -19.13 6.75 5.39
C ILE A 157 -18.26 5.62 4.83
N GLY A 158 -17.72 5.80 3.61
CA GLY A 158 -16.82 4.82 2.99
C GLY A 158 -15.53 4.60 3.78
N LEU A 159 -14.88 5.68 4.23
CA LEU A 159 -13.65 5.61 5.03
C LEU A 159 -13.90 5.00 6.41
N ALA A 160 -14.98 5.38 7.09
CA ALA A 160 -15.38 4.80 8.37
C ALA A 160 -15.75 3.31 8.23
N GLY A 161 -16.45 2.93 7.16
CA GLY A 161 -16.76 1.54 6.83
C GLY A 161 -15.50 0.70 6.57
N LEU A 162 -14.54 1.22 5.80
CA LEU A 162 -13.25 0.56 5.59
C LEU A 162 -12.42 0.45 6.88
N ALA A 163 -12.45 1.48 7.73
CA ALA A 163 -11.80 1.44 9.03
C ALA A 163 -12.43 0.39 9.95
N LEU A 164 -13.76 0.27 9.96
CA LEU A 164 -14.49 -0.76 10.70
C LEU A 164 -14.12 -2.17 10.21
N LEU A 165 -14.14 -2.40 8.89
CA LEU A 165 -13.76 -3.69 8.30
C LEU A 165 -12.30 -4.05 8.63
N SER A 166 -11.41 -3.05 8.67
CA SER A 166 -10.02 -3.22 9.08
C SER A 166 -9.90 -3.57 10.57
N LEU A 167 -10.68 -2.92 11.43
CA LEU A 167 -10.77 -3.23 12.87
C LEU A 167 -11.29 -4.65 13.12
N LEU A 168 -12.29 -5.11 12.36
CA LEU A 168 -12.84 -6.46 12.48
C LEU A 168 -11.82 -7.56 12.15
N LYS A 169 -10.76 -7.26 11.40
CA LYS A 169 -9.64 -8.20 11.17
C LYS A 169 -8.71 -8.35 12.37
N VAL A 170 -8.71 -7.38 13.28
CA VAL A 170 -7.85 -7.34 14.48
C VAL A 170 -8.63 -7.68 15.73
N VAL A 171 -9.84 -7.15 15.85
CA VAL A 171 -10.76 -7.33 16.99
C VAL A 171 -11.99 -8.09 16.48
N PRO A 172 -12.14 -9.40 16.81
CA PRO A 172 -13.24 -10.21 16.28
C PRO A 172 -14.61 -9.82 16.85
N ASN A 173 -14.66 -9.05 17.94
CA ASN A 173 -15.92 -8.62 18.55
C ASN A 173 -16.43 -7.31 17.92
N PRO A 174 -17.59 -7.31 17.21
CA PRO A 174 -18.06 -6.16 16.46
C PRO A 174 -18.44 -4.98 17.35
N LYS A 175 -18.98 -5.22 18.55
CA LYS A 175 -19.32 -4.14 19.49
C LYS A 175 -18.07 -3.41 19.95
N LYS A 176 -17.01 -4.14 20.32
CA LYS A 176 -15.73 -3.55 20.72
C LYS A 176 -15.07 -2.80 19.56
N ALA A 177 -15.09 -3.36 18.35
CA ALA A 177 -14.54 -2.70 17.16
C ALA A 177 -15.25 -1.36 16.89
N MET A 178 -16.57 -1.32 17.02
CA MET A 178 -17.35 -0.10 16.85
C MET A 178 -17.03 0.94 17.93
N THR A 179 -16.93 0.53 19.20
CA THR A 179 -16.52 1.44 20.29
C THR A 179 -15.13 2.04 20.02
N ILE A 180 -14.15 1.22 19.63
CA ILE A 180 -12.79 1.68 19.30
C ILE A 180 -12.81 2.66 18.12
N LEU A 181 -13.63 2.40 17.10
CA LEU A 181 -13.74 3.29 15.95
C LEU A 181 -14.26 4.68 16.36
N PHE A 182 -15.35 4.71 17.14
CA PHE A 182 -15.93 5.97 17.61
C PHE A 182 -14.99 6.72 18.56
N THR A 183 -14.28 6.02 19.46
CA THR A 183 -13.31 6.67 20.35
C THR A 183 -12.13 7.24 19.57
N LEU A 184 -11.59 6.53 18.56
CA LEU A 184 -10.52 7.05 17.72
C LEU A 184 -10.97 8.27 16.90
N ILE A 185 -12.13 8.20 16.24
CA ILE A 185 -12.66 9.34 15.47
C ILE A 185 -12.91 10.55 16.40
N GLY A 186 -13.52 10.32 17.56
CA GLY A 186 -13.77 11.37 18.55
C GLY A 186 -12.48 11.99 19.11
N LEU A 187 -11.47 11.17 19.39
CA LEU A 187 -10.15 11.62 19.85
C LEU A 187 -9.47 12.50 18.79
N TRP A 188 -9.45 12.06 17.52
CA TRP A 188 -8.88 12.85 16.43
C TRP A 188 -9.64 14.15 16.18
N LEU A 189 -10.97 14.10 16.24
CA LEU A 189 -11.81 15.28 16.08
C LEU A 189 -11.54 16.30 17.19
N GLY A 190 -11.45 15.85 18.44
CA GLY A 190 -11.07 16.69 19.58
C GLY A 190 -9.66 17.26 19.46
N LEU A 191 -8.70 16.44 19.05
CA LEU A 191 -7.32 16.88 18.83
C LEU A 191 -7.20 17.92 17.72
N GLY A 192 -7.96 17.75 16.62
CA GLY A 192 -8.03 18.70 15.51
C GLY A 192 -8.76 20.01 15.83
N LEU A 193 -9.52 20.07 16.92
CA LEU A 193 -10.13 21.29 17.44
C LEU A 193 -9.16 22.10 18.33
N ILE A 194 -8.28 21.44 19.07
CA ILE A 194 -7.35 22.06 20.03
C ILE A 194 -6.03 22.45 19.37
N LEU A 195 -5.50 21.59 18.52
CA LEU A 195 -4.30 21.84 17.74
C LEU A 195 -4.72 22.06 16.28
N PRO A 196 -4.14 23.02 15.54
CA PRO A 196 -4.17 23.03 14.07
C PRO A 196 -3.33 21.86 13.52
N ALA A 197 -3.60 20.64 14.00
CA ALA A 197 -3.01 19.38 13.61
C ALA A 197 -3.37 18.99 12.17
N GLU A 198 -4.26 19.75 11.53
CA GLU A 198 -4.50 19.74 10.09
C GLU A 198 -3.23 19.99 9.25
N ASN A 199 -2.19 20.61 9.84
CA ASN A 199 -0.88 20.78 9.19
C ASN A 199 0.15 19.69 9.54
N LEU A 200 0.06 19.05 10.72
CA LEU A 200 0.97 17.98 11.16
C LEU A 200 0.59 16.61 10.59
N ILE A 201 -0.70 16.40 10.32
CA ILE A 201 -1.28 15.20 9.70
C ILE A 201 -1.71 15.55 8.26
N ALA A 202 -1.01 16.47 7.61
CA ALA A 202 -1.20 16.69 6.18
C ALA A 202 -0.92 15.35 5.48
N ALA A 203 -1.96 14.80 4.85
CA ALA A 203 -2.02 13.47 4.24
C ALA A 203 -0.79 13.10 3.38
N SER A 204 -0.05 14.10 2.89
CA SER A 204 1.18 14.01 2.09
C SER A 204 2.42 13.48 2.85
N LEU A 205 2.52 13.70 4.17
CA LEU A 205 3.67 13.25 4.98
C LEU A 205 3.52 11.79 5.43
N GLN A 206 2.28 11.35 5.73
CA GLN A 206 2.00 9.97 6.15
C GLN A 206 1.90 8.97 4.97
N THR A 207 1.23 9.33 3.87
CA THR A 207 1.14 8.43 2.69
C THR A 207 2.45 8.37 1.91
N GLY A 208 3.17 9.49 1.81
CA GLY A 208 4.42 9.54 1.05
C GLY A 208 5.58 8.69 1.60
N LEU A 209 5.54 8.31 2.88
CA LEU A 209 6.57 7.49 3.53
C LEU A 209 6.13 6.02 3.72
N LEU A 210 4.86 5.79 4.06
CA LEU A 210 4.32 4.46 4.37
C LEU A 210 3.72 3.75 3.16
N ASP A 211 3.41 4.46 2.07
CA ASP A 211 2.96 3.81 0.85
C ASP A 211 4.13 3.35 -0.02
N PRO A 212 4.10 2.09 -0.49
CA PRO A 212 5.24 1.49 -1.17
C PRO A 212 5.53 2.16 -2.52
N ILE A 213 4.50 2.66 -3.23
CA ILE A 213 4.65 3.28 -4.55
C ILE A 213 5.26 4.68 -4.42
N PRO A 214 4.68 5.62 -3.63
CA PRO A 214 5.32 6.91 -3.35
C PRO A 214 6.72 6.77 -2.73
N LEU A 215 6.93 5.84 -1.80
CA LEU A 215 8.24 5.61 -1.19
C LEU A 215 9.28 5.19 -2.25
N PHE A 216 8.92 4.26 -3.15
CA PHE A 216 9.83 3.80 -4.19
C PHE A 216 10.10 4.87 -5.25
N HIS A 217 9.07 5.61 -5.67
CA HIS A 217 9.24 6.73 -6.60
C HIS A 217 10.15 7.82 -6.01
N ARG A 218 9.90 8.22 -4.75
CA ARG A 218 10.69 9.24 -4.06
C ARG A 218 12.13 8.77 -3.81
N SER A 219 12.36 7.51 -3.47
CA SER A 219 13.73 6.99 -3.29
C SER A 219 14.53 6.98 -4.60
N ILE A 220 13.89 6.66 -5.73
CA ILE A 220 14.54 6.76 -7.05
C ILE A 220 14.87 8.22 -7.38
N ASN A 221 13.90 9.13 -7.29
CA ASN A 221 14.10 10.52 -7.73
C ASN A 221 14.96 11.36 -6.79
N LEU A 222 14.88 11.13 -5.48
CA LEU A 222 15.59 11.95 -4.49
C LEU A 222 16.92 11.35 -4.06
N THR A 223 17.15 10.05 -4.26
CA THR A 223 18.36 9.37 -3.79
C THR A 223 19.17 8.78 -4.94
N LEU A 224 18.55 8.02 -5.87
CA LEU A 224 19.31 7.30 -6.91
C LEU A 224 19.74 8.20 -8.07
N LEU A 225 18.84 9.04 -8.57
CA LEU A 225 19.12 9.89 -9.73
C LEU A 225 20.13 11.01 -9.45
N PRO A 226 20.07 11.75 -8.31
CA PRO A 226 21.12 12.73 -7.97
C PRO A 226 22.49 12.11 -7.75
N LEU A 227 22.54 10.82 -7.39
CA LEU A 227 23.79 10.08 -7.20
C LEU A 227 24.37 9.58 -8.53
N ALA A 228 23.51 9.29 -9.51
CA ALA A 228 23.90 9.04 -10.90
C ALA A 228 24.33 10.32 -11.62
N GLU A 229 23.68 11.45 -11.32
CA GLU A 229 24.04 12.80 -11.78
C GLU A 229 25.26 13.39 -11.05
N ARG A 230 25.98 12.63 -10.21
CA ARG A 230 27.30 13.04 -9.66
C ARG A 230 28.30 13.45 -10.76
N LEU A 231 28.06 13.07 -12.02
CA LEU A 231 28.83 13.52 -13.19
C LEU A 231 28.38 14.86 -13.80
N SER A 232 27.29 15.50 -13.34
CA SER A 232 26.76 16.76 -13.87
C SER A 232 26.57 17.79 -12.74
N ALA A 233 27.19 18.96 -12.91
CA ALA A 233 27.56 19.94 -11.88
C ALA A 233 26.41 20.68 -11.15
N SER A 234 25.16 20.22 -11.18
CA SER A 234 24.02 20.89 -10.52
C SER A 234 23.38 20.02 -9.44
N GLN A 235 23.95 20.02 -8.24
CA GLN A 235 23.38 19.30 -7.09
C GLN A 235 22.15 20.04 -6.52
N ARG A 236 20.95 19.51 -6.79
CA ARG A 236 19.74 19.86 -6.04
C ARG A 236 19.61 18.93 -4.83
N TYR A 237 20.25 19.28 -3.72
CA TYR A 237 20.04 18.58 -2.46
C TYR A 237 18.68 18.94 -1.86
N TYR A 238 17.72 18.03 -1.96
CA TYR A 238 16.47 18.13 -1.22
C TYR A 238 16.67 17.74 0.25
N GLN A 239 16.27 18.61 1.18
CA GLN A 239 16.21 18.30 2.61
C GLN A 239 15.32 17.06 2.83
N GLY A 240 15.88 16.01 3.46
CA GLY A 240 15.17 14.74 3.74
C GLY A 240 15.39 13.60 2.73
N SER A 241 16.12 13.83 1.63
CA SER A 241 16.47 12.78 0.64
C SER A 241 17.18 11.57 1.24
N LEU A 242 18.15 11.81 2.13
CA LEU A 242 18.89 10.75 2.83
C LEU A 242 17.99 9.90 3.74
N LEU A 243 17.04 10.54 4.45
CA LEU A 243 16.12 9.83 5.33
C LEU A 243 15.20 8.89 4.53
N ILE A 244 14.63 9.39 3.42
CA ILE A 244 13.75 8.59 2.55
C ILE A 244 14.52 7.42 1.94
N GLY A 245 15.75 7.68 1.45
CA GLY A 245 16.64 6.63 0.94
C GLY A 245 16.96 5.58 2.00
N ALA A 246 17.27 6.00 3.23
CA ALA A 246 17.57 5.11 4.34
C ALA A 246 16.36 4.24 4.73
N VAL A 247 15.15 4.81 4.79
CA VAL A 247 13.91 4.06 5.07
C VAL A 247 13.65 3.02 3.96
N PHE A 248 13.78 3.41 2.70
CA PHE A 248 13.63 2.51 1.57
C PHE A 248 14.65 1.36 1.58
N LEU A 249 15.93 1.68 1.76
CA LEU A 249 16.99 0.66 1.86
C LEU A 249 16.76 -0.27 3.04
N THR A 250 16.38 0.28 4.20
CA THR A 250 16.06 -0.52 5.40
C THR A 250 14.91 -1.48 5.11
N ALA A 251 13.83 -1.01 4.45
CA ALA A 251 12.72 -1.87 4.05
C ALA A 251 13.20 -3.01 3.14
N VAL A 252 14.04 -2.71 2.14
CA VAL A 252 14.60 -3.70 1.20
C VAL A 252 15.55 -4.68 1.90
N PHE A 253 16.43 -4.22 2.79
CA PHE A 253 17.39 -5.08 3.50
C PHE A 253 16.71 -5.98 4.54
N LEU A 254 15.66 -5.51 5.21
CA LEU A 254 14.88 -6.33 6.14
C LEU A 254 14.21 -7.53 5.44
N ASN A 255 13.99 -7.42 4.13
CA ASN A 255 13.51 -8.53 3.31
C ASN A 255 14.48 -9.72 3.24
N LEU A 256 15.77 -9.49 3.47
CA LEU A 256 16.76 -10.58 3.52
C LEU A 256 16.53 -11.49 4.73
N LYS A 257 16.02 -10.93 5.84
CA LYS A 257 15.69 -11.68 7.06
C LYS A 257 14.32 -12.34 6.97
N VAL A 258 13.30 -11.59 6.55
CA VAL A 258 11.92 -12.08 6.43
C VAL A 258 11.36 -11.75 5.06
N PRO A 259 10.91 -12.74 4.26
CA PRO A 259 10.39 -12.47 2.93
C PRO A 259 9.20 -11.52 2.98
N ARG A 260 9.22 -10.52 2.10
CA ARG A 260 8.24 -9.45 1.97
C ARG A 260 7.95 -8.69 3.26
N PHE A 261 8.98 -8.48 4.10
CA PHE A 261 8.86 -7.81 5.40
C PHE A 261 7.96 -6.56 5.36
N TYR A 262 8.25 -5.61 4.48
CA TYR A 262 7.49 -4.35 4.40
C TYR A 262 6.01 -4.59 4.05
N CYS A 263 5.73 -5.37 3.01
CA CYS A 263 4.35 -5.69 2.60
C CYS A 263 3.58 -6.49 3.66
N ARG A 264 4.28 -7.25 4.50
CA ARG A 264 3.71 -8.14 5.51
C ARG A 264 3.37 -7.42 6.81
N PHE A 265 4.23 -6.48 7.25
CA PHE A 265 4.15 -5.86 8.57
C PHE A 265 3.82 -4.37 8.57
N ILE A 266 4.26 -3.61 7.56
CA ILE A 266 4.22 -2.14 7.60
C ILE A 266 3.22 -1.57 6.59
N CYS A 267 3.13 -2.15 5.40
CA CYS A 267 2.42 -1.56 4.26
C CYS A 267 0.89 -1.41 4.51
N PRO A 268 0.36 -0.18 4.65
CA PRO A 268 -1.06 0.07 4.85
C PRO A 268 -1.87 -0.24 3.58
N LEU A 269 -1.31 0.04 2.40
CA LEU A 269 -1.91 -0.35 1.11
C LEU A 269 -2.12 -1.86 1.01
N GLY A 270 -1.15 -2.66 1.46
CA GLY A 270 -1.26 -4.12 1.50
C GLY A 270 -2.34 -4.59 2.48
N ALA A 271 -2.54 -3.88 3.59
CA ALA A 271 -3.65 -4.13 4.52
C ALA A 271 -5.01 -3.77 3.88
N LEU A 272 -5.09 -2.68 3.12
CA LEU A 272 -6.30 -2.24 2.45
C LEU A 272 -6.75 -3.29 1.43
N PHE A 273 -5.84 -3.71 0.53
CA PHE A 273 -6.13 -4.79 -0.42
C PHE A 273 -6.40 -6.14 0.27
N ALA A 274 -5.87 -6.35 1.48
CA ALA A 274 -6.20 -7.53 2.28
C ALA A 274 -7.63 -7.54 2.81
N VAL A 275 -8.12 -6.39 3.26
CA VAL A 275 -9.52 -6.23 3.68
C VAL A 275 -10.43 -6.38 2.48
N LEU A 276 -10.17 -5.64 1.39
CA LEU A 276 -10.96 -5.69 0.16
C LEU A 276 -10.96 -7.10 -0.48
N GLY A 277 -9.82 -7.77 -0.50
CA GLY A 277 -9.70 -9.15 -0.99
C GLY A 277 -10.44 -10.19 -0.14
N THR A 278 -10.98 -9.83 1.03
CA THR A 278 -11.91 -10.71 1.77
C THR A 278 -13.24 -10.86 1.04
N PHE A 279 -13.59 -9.93 0.15
CA PHE A 279 -14.78 -10.05 -0.71
C PHE A 279 -14.47 -10.65 -2.08
N SER A 280 -13.27 -11.24 -2.25
CA SER A 280 -12.86 -11.85 -3.51
C SER A 280 -13.82 -12.95 -3.95
N LEU A 281 -14.39 -12.79 -5.16
CA LEU A 281 -15.22 -13.82 -5.81
C LEU A 281 -14.37 -15.00 -6.28
N TRP A 282 -13.19 -14.72 -6.84
CA TRP A 282 -12.27 -15.75 -7.32
C TRP A 282 -11.20 -16.06 -6.27
N ARG A 283 -11.38 -17.15 -5.52
CA ARG A 283 -10.39 -17.63 -4.53
C ARG A 283 -9.74 -18.93 -4.96
N ILE A 284 -8.47 -19.07 -4.61
CA ILE A 284 -7.74 -20.32 -4.74
C ILE A 284 -8.07 -21.17 -3.51
N GLY A 285 -8.73 -22.30 -3.73
CA GLY A 285 -9.04 -23.29 -2.69
C GLY A 285 -8.16 -24.54 -2.83
N LYS A 286 -8.11 -25.33 -1.76
CA LYS A 286 -7.52 -26.66 -1.73
C LYS A 286 -8.66 -27.69 -1.72
N SER A 287 -8.66 -28.62 -2.65
CA SER A 287 -9.45 -29.86 -2.57
C SER A 287 -8.83 -30.74 -1.48
N ALA A 288 -9.62 -31.13 -0.48
CA ALA A 288 -9.12 -31.95 0.64
C ALA A 288 -8.67 -33.33 0.15
N ASP A 289 -9.38 -33.88 -0.84
CA ASP A 289 -9.23 -35.26 -1.30
C ASP A 289 -8.01 -35.47 -2.21
N GLU A 290 -7.48 -34.39 -2.81
CA GLU A 290 -6.36 -34.45 -3.77
C GLU A 290 -5.01 -34.00 -3.17
N CYS A 291 -5.01 -33.53 -1.92
CA CYS A 291 -3.81 -32.94 -1.32
C CYS A 291 -2.95 -33.97 -0.59
N SER A 292 -1.78 -34.28 -1.15
CA SER A 292 -0.78 -35.19 -0.58
C SER A 292 0.08 -34.62 0.56
N GLN A 293 -0.27 -33.46 1.12
CA GLN A 293 0.50 -32.78 2.19
C GLN A 293 2.01 -32.59 1.89
N CYS A 294 2.37 -32.45 0.62
CA CYS A 294 3.76 -32.37 0.15
C CYS A 294 4.54 -31.10 0.54
N GLN A 295 3.95 -30.16 1.28
CA GLN A 295 4.56 -28.88 1.74
C GLN A 295 5.14 -27.96 0.65
N LEU A 296 4.92 -28.26 -0.64
CA LEU A 296 5.33 -27.39 -1.76
C LEU A 296 4.69 -26.00 -1.65
N CYS A 297 3.41 -25.96 -1.28
CA CYS A 297 2.67 -24.72 -1.11
C CYS A 297 3.25 -23.84 0.02
N ASP A 298 3.60 -24.42 1.17
CA ASP A 298 4.19 -23.69 2.31
C ASP A 298 5.62 -23.22 1.99
N THR A 299 6.35 -24.02 1.21
CA THR A 299 7.71 -23.68 0.78
C THR A 299 7.70 -22.43 -0.08
N ASP A 300 6.75 -22.29 -1.02
CA ASP A 300 6.71 -21.19 -1.99
C ASP A 300 5.78 -20.01 -1.62
N CYS A 301 4.88 -20.18 -0.65
CA CYS A 301 3.95 -19.12 -0.25
C CYS A 301 4.63 -18.04 0.61
N GLU A 302 5.08 -16.97 -0.05
CA GLU A 302 5.60 -15.78 0.64
C GLU A 302 4.50 -14.86 1.22
N GLY A 303 3.24 -15.30 1.18
CA GLY A 303 2.07 -14.54 1.62
C GLY A 303 1.80 -14.56 3.13
N ALA A 304 2.66 -15.24 3.88
CA ALA A 304 2.49 -15.51 5.30
C ALA A 304 1.25 -16.36 5.64
N CYS A 305 0.99 -17.37 4.80
CA CYS A 305 -0.13 -18.29 4.93
C CYS A 305 0.40 -19.71 5.18
N GLN A 306 -0.43 -20.57 5.76
CA GLN A 306 -0.19 -22.00 5.93
C GLN A 306 -1.18 -22.79 5.04
N PRO A 307 -0.97 -22.82 3.71
CA PRO A 307 -1.86 -23.50 2.78
C PRO A 307 -1.97 -25.02 3.01
N VAL A 308 -1.00 -25.66 3.67
CA VAL A 308 -1.11 -27.09 4.02
C VAL A 308 -2.16 -27.34 5.09
N ASP A 309 -2.20 -26.49 6.13
CA ASP A 309 -3.09 -26.64 7.30
C ASP A 309 -4.47 -26.03 7.05
N ARG A 310 -4.66 -24.75 7.45
CA ARG A 310 -5.93 -24.04 7.39
C ARG A 310 -5.76 -22.78 6.55
N ILE A 311 -6.45 -22.73 5.41
CA ILE A 311 -6.58 -21.52 4.61
C ILE A 311 -7.49 -20.54 5.40
N ARG A 312 -6.90 -19.48 5.97
CA ARG A 312 -7.58 -18.40 6.70
C ARG A 312 -7.95 -17.23 5.80
#